data_AF-A0A142VWH6-F1
#
_entry.id   AF-A0A142VWH6-F1
#
_cell.length_a   1.000
_cell.length_b   1.000
_cell.length_c   1.000
_cell.angle_alpha   90.00
_cell.angle_beta   90.00
_cell.angle_gamma   90.00
#
_symmetry.space_group_name_H-M   'P 1'
#
loop_
_entity.id
_entity.type
_entity.pdbx_description
1 polymer ?
#
loop_
_entity_poly.entity_id
_entity_poly.type
_entity_poly.pdbx_seq_one_letter_code
_entity_poly.pdbx_strand_id
1 'polypeptide(L)'
;MIRTGAAIAGALALASPAAAQPSMPVARATDADRLLVGLADEAAGEAIVTLRHDEASNAPTCKAGSVRGGPAIADASCALALKKLGWAAAGVDRNGKRQALPRLRIAWTKPDKAGAEPDATDDDGLTPISPERWVLPADYPGTRAQGASEFILDVAPSGRPTACHITKSAGSDILDRKTCEVLMRSGLFLPALDAQGKPRPAQFRSRLSWAIE
;
A
#
# COMPACT_ATOMS: atom_id res chain seq x y z
N MET A 1 -7.87 -17.42 -72.59
CA MET A 1 -7.74 -16.23 -71.72
C MET A 1 -7.97 -16.68 -70.29
N ILE A 2 -6.90 -16.96 -69.55
CA ILE A 2 -6.96 -17.52 -68.18
C ILE A 2 -6.77 -16.34 -67.22
N ARG A 3 -7.78 -16.06 -66.39
CA ARG A 3 -7.73 -15.06 -65.32
C ARG A 3 -7.02 -15.68 -64.10
N THR A 4 -5.87 -15.12 -63.74
CA THR A 4 -5.17 -15.35 -62.48
C THR A 4 -5.93 -14.69 -61.34
N GLY A 5 -6.42 -15.49 -60.38
CA GLY A 5 -7.06 -15.02 -59.15
C GLY A 5 -6.03 -14.70 -58.08
N ALA A 6 -6.16 -13.52 -57.47
CA ALA A 6 -5.29 -13.00 -56.42
C ALA A 6 -5.58 -13.63 -55.04
N ALA A 7 -4.52 -13.71 -54.24
CA ALA A 7 -4.47 -14.26 -52.89
C ALA A 7 -5.24 -13.44 -51.85
N ILE A 8 -5.80 -14.09 -50.83
CA ILE A 8 -6.15 -13.48 -49.55
C ILE A 8 -5.61 -14.38 -48.43
N ALA A 9 -4.43 -14.05 -47.93
CA ALA A 9 -3.92 -14.61 -46.68
C ALA A 9 -4.55 -13.84 -45.52
N GLY A 10 -5.51 -14.46 -44.82
CA GLY A 10 -6.07 -13.91 -43.58
C GLY A 10 -5.06 -14.07 -42.44
N ALA A 11 -4.48 -12.97 -41.99
CA ALA A 11 -3.68 -12.95 -40.77
C ALA A 11 -4.61 -13.02 -39.55
N LEU A 12 -4.57 -14.13 -38.81
CA LEU A 12 -5.10 -14.20 -37.46
C LEU A 12 -4.26 -13.28 -36.56
N ALA A 13 -4.80 -12.12 -36.21
CA ALA A 13 -4.23 -11.28 -35.16
C ALA A 13 -4.46 -11.97 -33.81
N LEU A 14 -3.40 -12.51 -33.22
CA LEU A 14 -3.39 -12.90 -31.81
C LEU A 14 -3.63 -11.63 -30.99
N ALA A 15 -4.79 -11.56 -30.32
CA ALA A 15 -5.04 -10.52 -29.33
C ALA A 15 -3.96 -10.63 -28.25
N SER A 16 -3.12 -9.60 -28.14
CA SER A 16 -2.17 -9.50 -27.02
C SER A 16 -2.97 -9.52 -25.71
N PRO A 17 -2.54 -10.28 -24.68
CA PRO A 17 -3.16 -10.17 -23.38
C PRO A 17 -3.02 -8.71 -22.95
N ALA A 18 -4.15 -8.05 -22.70
CA ALA A 18 -4.17 -6.70 -22.17
C ALA A 18 -3.25 -6.68 -20.95
N ALA A 19 -2.20 -5.84 -20.98
CA ALA A 19 -1.33 -5.64 -19.84
C ALA A 19 -2.22 -5.41 -18.61
N ALA A 20 -2.14 -6.33 -17.63
CA ALA A 20 -2.94 -6.23 -16.42
C ALA A 20 -2.72 -4.85 -15.83
N GLN A 21 -3.76 -4.01 -15.85
CA GLN A 21 -3.65 -2.66 -15.31
C GLN A 21 -3.20 -2.78 -13.85
N PRO A 22 -2.19 -2.00 -13.40
CA PRO A 22 -1.74 -2.09 -12.03
C PRO A 22 -2.94 -1.84 -11.11
N SER A 23 -3.28 -2.84 -10.30
CA SER A 23 -4.40 -2.73 -9.37
C SER A 23 -4.15 -1.57 -8.42
N MET A 24 -5.20 -0.77 -8.18
CA MET A 24 -5.12 0.46 -7.42
C MET A 24 -4.53 0.20 -6.02
N PRO A 25 -3.49 0.95 -5.59
CA PRO A 25 -2.89 0.77 -4.27
C PRO A 25 -3.90 1.11 -3.17
N VAL A 26 -3.87 0.33 -2.10
CA VAL A 26 -4.85 0.41 -1.01
C VAL A 26 -4.13 0.70 0.30
N ALA A 27 -4.26 1.91 0.84
CA ALA A 27 -3.86 2.19 2.21
C ALA A 27 -4.89 1.57 3.17
N ARG A 28 -4.43 0.67 4.03
CA ARG A 28 -5.23 0.07 5.11
C ARG A 28 -5.11 0.99 6.32
N ALA A 29 -6.11 1.86 6.50
CA ALA A 29 -6.09 2.85 7.58
C ALA A 29 -6.12 2.15 8.94
N THR A 30 -5.28 2.62 9.86
CA THR A 30 -5.11 2.07 11.20
C THR A 30 -5.94 2.84 12.23
N ASP A 31 -6.00 2.35 13.47
CA ASP A 31 -6.65 3.08 14.56
C ASP A 31 -5.95 4.40 14.86
N ALA A 32 -4.62 4.46 14.71
CA ALA A 32 -3.86 5.70 14.81
C ALA A 32 -4.26 6.71 13.72
N ASP A 33 -4.49 6.25 12.48
CA ASP A 33 -4.98 7.10 11.39
C ASP A 33 -6.38 7.64 11.69
N ARG A 34 -7.21 6.81 12.32
CA ARG A 34 -8.57 7.16 12.71
C ARG A 34 -8.58 8.31 13.70
N LEU A 35 -7.76 8.20 14.75
CA LEU A 35 -7.55 9.26 15.74
C LEU A 35 -6.98 10.52 15.10
N LEU A 36 -6.02 10.39 14.18
CA LEU A 36 -5.37 11.51 13.49
C LEU A 36 -6.35 12.39 12.68
N VAL A 37 -7.45 11.80 12.20
CA VAL A 37 -8.47 12.51 11.39
C VAL A 37 -9.81 12.67 12.11
N GLY A 38 -9.94 12.18 13.35
CA GLY A 38 -11.16 12.28 14.14
C GLY A 38 -12.34 11.49 13.55
N LEU A 39 -12.08 10.33 12.93
CA LEU A 39 -13.13 9.47 12.40
C LEU A 39 -13.71 8.58 13.53
N ALA A 40 -15.03 8.42 13.57
CA ALA A 40 -15.68 7.61 14.61
C ALA A 40 -15.41 6.10 14.47
N ASP A 41 -15.33 5.36 15.58
CA ASP A 41 -14.95 3.93 15.63
C ASP A 41 -15.91 3.00 14.86
N GLU A 42 -17.17 3.38 14.74
CA GLU A 42 -18.19 2.63 14.00
C GLU A 42 -18.13 2.85 12.47
N ALA A 43 -17.47 3.91 12.01
CA ALA A 43 -17.45 4.30 10.61
C ALA A 43 -16.58 3.34 9.77
N ALA A 44 -17.15 2.65 8.79
CA ALA A 44 -16.37 1.78 7.92
C ALA A 44 -16.69 2.07 6.46
N GLY A 45 -15.71 1.88 5.60
CA GLY A 45 -15.86 2.21 4.21
C GLY A 45 -14.54 2.39 3.50
N GLU A 46 -14.60 2.99 2.32
CA GLU A 46 -13.41 3.33 1.57
C GLU A 46 -13.66 4.53 0.66
N ALA A 47 -12.59 5.25 0.34
CA ALA A 47 -12.62 6.27 -0.68
C ALA A 47 -11.40 6.18 -1.59
N ILE A 48 -11.62 6.41 -2.89
CA ILE A 48 -10.53 6.68 -3.82
C ILE A 48 -10.24 8.18 -3.75
N VAL A 49 -9.05 8.55 -3.31
CA VAL A 49 -8.61 9.95 -3.21
C VAL A 49 -7.61 10.27 -4.32
N THR A 50 -7.70 11.49 -4.84
CA THR A 50 -6.74 12.06 -5.78
C THR A 50 -6.16 13.32 -5.18
N LEU A 51 -4.86 13.32 -4.93
CA LEU A 51 -4.14 14.52 -4.52
C LEU A 51 -3.78 15.36 -5.75
N ARG A 52 -3.93 16.67 -5.64
CA ARG A 52 -3.56 17.66 -6.66
C ARG A 52 -2.84 18.83 -6.00
N HIS A 53 -2.25 19.70 -6.81
CA HIS A 53 -1.82 21.03 -6.37
C HIS A 53 -2.88 22.05 -6.73
N ASP A 54 -3.14 22.97 -5.81
CA ASP A 54 -3.83 24.21 -6.13
C ASP A 54 -2.95 25.07 -7.07
N GLU A 55 -3.55 25.64 -8.11
CA GLU A 55 -2.78 26.35 -9.15
C GLU A 55 -2.23 27.70 -8.65
N ALA A 56 -2.92 28.36 -7.73
CA ALA A 56 -2.56 29.69 -7.26
C ALA A 56 -1.56 29.65 -6.08
N SER A 57 -1.83 28.79 -5.09
CA SER A 57 -1.06 28.69 -3.85
C SER A 57 -0.03 27.57 -3.87
N ASN A 58 -0.12 26.65 -4.84
CA ASN A 58 0.66 25.40 -4.86
C ASN A 58 0.43 24.51 -3.63
N ALA A 59 -0.60 24.79 -2.82
CA ALA A 59 -0.95 23.94 -1.69
C ALA A 59 -1.48 22.58 -2.17
N PRO A 60 -1.18 21.47 -1.46
CA PRO A 60 -1.80 20.19 -1.77
C PRO A 60 -3.30 20.25 -1.49
N THR A 61 -4.09 19.76 -2.43
CA THR A 61 -5.55 19.61 -2.33
C THR A 61 -5.93 18.15 -2.55
N CYS A 62 -7.10 17.76 -2.05
CA CYS A 62 -7.61 16.41 -2.19
C CYS A 62 -9.03 16.42 -2.76
N LYS A 63 -9.30 15.47 -3.66
CA LYS A 63 -10.65 15.15 -4.11
C LYS A 63 -10.93 13.67 -3.87
N ALA A 64 -11.99 13.39 -3.12
CA ALA A 64 -12.57 12.05 -3.04
C ALA A 64 -13.42 11.78 -4.30
N GLY A 65 -13.22 10.62 -4.91
CA GLY A 65 -13.96 10.13 -6.06
C GLY A 65 -15.02 9.11 -5.64
N SER A 66 -14.75 7.83 -5.88
CA SER A 66 -15.62 6.73 -5.46
C SER A 66 -15.55 6.56 -3.94
N VAL A 67 -16.69 6.70 -3.25
CA VAL A 67 -16.81 6.61 -1.79
C VAL A 67 -17.85 5.56 -1.42
N ARG A 68 -17.50 4.68 -0.48
CA ARG A 68 -18.42 3.80 0.25
C ARG A 68 -18.32 4.14 1.74
N GLY A 69 -19.47 4.24 2.43
CA GLY A 69 -19.53 4.59 3.86
C GLY A 69 -19.86 6.07 4.16
N GLY A 70 -20.19 6.87 3.14
CA GLY A 70 -20.75 8.21 3.31
C GLY A 70 -19.73 9.35 3.41
N PRO A 71 -20.18 10.60 3.61
CA PRO A 71 -19.33 11.80 3.57
C PRO A 71 -18.19 11.79 4.58
N ALA A 72 -18.42 11.29 5.80
CA ALA A 72 -17.38 11.18 6.82
C ALA A 72 -16.16 10.36 6.36
N ILE A 73 -16.39 9.28 5.59
CA ILE A 73 -15.31 8.49 5.00
C ILE A 73 -14.57 9.26 3.91
N ALA A 74 -15.28 10.06 3.10
CA ALA A 74 -14.66 10.91 2.10
C ALA A 74 -13.74 11.96 2.74
N ASP A 75 -14.25 12.66 3.75
CA ASP A 75 -13.55 13.72 4.47
C ASP A 75 -12.34 13.17 5.22
N ALA A 76 -12.51 12.08 5.97
CA ALA A 76 -11.43 11.40 6.68
C ALA A 76 -10.33 10.91 5.73
N SER A 77 -10.72 10.33 4.58
CA SER A 77 -9.75 9.86 3.57
C SER A 77 -8.95 11.01 2.98
N CYS A 78 -9.61 12.14 2.66
CA CYS A 78 -8.89 13.30 2.16
C CYS A 78 -7.99 13.95 3.23
N ALA A 79 -8.46 14.05 4.47
CA ALA A 79 -7.67 14.55 5.59
C ALA A 79 -6.43 13.68 5.83
N LEU A 80 -6.56 12.35 5.81
CA LEU A 80 -5.45 11.42 5.98
C LEU A 80 -4.42 11.58 4.86
N ALA A 81 -4.88 11.60 3.60
CA ALA A 81 -4.01 11.77 2.45
C ALA A 81 -3.24 13.09 2.51
N LEU A 82 -3.90 14.20 2.84
CA LEU A 82 -3.24 15.51 2.96
C LEU A 82 -2.23 15.54 4.09
N LYS A 83 -2.55 15.00 5.27
CA LYS A 83 -1.63 14.95 6.41
C LYS A 83 -0.40 14.09 6.11
N LYS A 84 -0.60 12.89 5.54
CA LYS A 84 0.49 11.91 5.36
C LYS A 84 1.25 12.00 4.05
N LEU A 85 0.73 12.68 3.04
CA LEU A 85 1.37 12.82 1.72
C LEU A 85 1.50 14.27 1.25
N GLY A 86 0.86 15.23 1.93
CA GLY A 86 0.95 16.64 1.57
C GLY A 86 2.38 17.19 1.64
N TRP A 87 3.26 16.59 2.44
CA TRP A 87 4.68 16.92 2.49
C TRP A 87 5.43 16.49 1.22
N ALA A 88 5.05 15.36 0.61
CA ALA A 88 5.66 14.85 -0.63
C ALA A 88 5.20 15.66 -1.86
N ALA A 89 4.07 16.35 -1.74
CA ALA A 89 3.58 17.28 -2.76
C ALA A 89 4.50 18.48 -2.98
N ALA A 90 5.35 18.85 -2.01
CA ALA A 90 6.32 19.93 -2.20
C ALA A 90 7.55 19.53 -3.03
N GLY A 91 7.70 18.25 -3.39
CA GLY A 91 8.87 17.70 -4.07
C GLY A 91 8.87 17.95 -5.59
N VAL A 92 9.74 18.84 -6.03
CA VAL A 92 10.22 18.87 -7.41
C VAL A 92 11.42 17.94 -7.51
N ASP A 93 11.48 17.06 -8.50
CA ASP A 93 12.64 16.19 -8.67
C ASP A 93 13.89 16.99 -9.08
N ARG A 94 15.05 16.32 -9.15
CA ARG A 94 16.33 16.96 -9.50
C ARG A 94 16.34 17.66 -10.87
N ASN A 95 15.38 17.34 -11.74
CA ASN A 95 15.25 17.88 -13.08
C ASN A 95 14.19 19.00 -13.15
N GLY A 96 13.66 19.46 -12.02
CA GLY A 96 12.59 20.46 -12.02
C GLY A 96 11.21 19.87 -12.32
N LYS A 97 11.06 18.54 -12.44
CA LYS A 97 9.78 17.90 -12.77
C LYS A 97 9.01 17.60 -11.49
N ARG A 98 7.76 18.07 -11.43
CA ARG A 98 6.84 17.81 -10.32
C ARG A 98 6.55 16.31 -10.25
N GLN A 99 6.71 15.72 -9.07
CA GLN A 99 6.33 14.33 -8.87
C GLN A 99 4.81 14.16 -9.01
N ALA A 100 4.39 13.08 -9.67
CA ALA A 100 2.98 12.77 -9.82
C ALA A 100 2.40 12.46 -8.44
N LEU A 101 1.35 13.20 -8.06
CA LEU A 101 0.64 12.94 -6.82
C LEU A 101 -0.12 11.62 -6.93
N PRO A 102 -0.05 10.76 -5.89
CA PRO A 102 -0.64 9.44 -5.97
C PRO A 102 -2.16 9.52 -5.97
N ARG A 103 -2.78 8.65 -6.77
CA ARG A 103 -4.18 8.25 -6.61
C ARG A 103 -4.18 6.94 -5.83
N LEU A 104 -4.84 6.92 -4.68
CA LEU A 104 -4.86 5.75 -3.81
C LEU A 104 -6.25 5.53 -3.23
N ARG A 105 -6.55 4.27 -2.90
CA ARG A 105 -7.75 3.89 -2.17
C ARG A 105 -7.42 3.82 -0.69
N ILE A 106 -8.18 4.51 0.14
CA ILE A 106 -8.07 4.42 1.60
C ILE A 106 -9.22 3.55 2.08
N ALA A 107 -8.89 2.45 2.75
CA ALA A 107 -9.86 1.52 3.32
C ALA A 107 -9.87 1.67 4.84
N TRP A 108 -11.06 1.90 5.39
CA TRP A 108 -11.33 2.03 6.82
C TRP A 108 -12.10 0.80 7.28
N THR A 109 -11.46 -0.05 8.06
CA THR A 109 -12.11 -1.17 8.75
C THR A 109 -12.56 -0.72 10.14
N LYS A 110 -13.54 -1.42 10.71
CA LYS A 110 -13.86 -1.21 12.13
C LYS A 110 -12.73 -1.82 12.95
N PRO A 111 -12.34 -1.21 14.08
CA PRO A 111 -11.46 -1.87 15.02
C PRO A 111 -12.13 -3.18 15.48
N ASP A 112 -11.35 -4.24 15.63
CA ASP A 112 -11.85 -5.46 16.26
C ASP A 112 -12.26 -5.16 17.71
N LYS A 113 -13.24 -5.90 18.23
CA LYS A 113 -13.66 -5.71 19.63
C LYS A 113 -12.48 -5.99 20.55
N ALA A 114 -12.24 -5.10 21.51
CA ALA A 114 -11.26 -5.31 22.57
C ALA A 114 -11.46 -6.69 23.22
N GLY A 115 -10.50 -7.60 23.05
CA GLY A 115 -10.54 -8.96 23.59
C GLY A 115 -10.45 -10.10 22.57
N ALA A 116 -10.47 -9.86 21.26
CA ALA A 116 -9.92 -10.82 20.31
C ALA A 116 -8.39 -10.76 20.40
N GLU A 117 -7.70 -11.89 20.59
CA GLU A 117 -6.22 -11.92 20.53
C GLU A 117 -5.79 -11.32 19.19
N PRO A 118 -5.12 -10.15 19.17
CA PRO A 118 -4.69 -9.60 17.91
C PRO A 118 -3.48 -10.42 17.46
N ASP A 119 -3.46 -10.85 16.20
CA ASP A 119 -2.20 -10.86 15.44
C ASP A 119 -1.71 -9.41 15.46
N ALA A 120 -1.08 -9.02 16.57
CA ALA A 120 -0.89 -7.65 16.99
C ALA A 120 0.06 -6.95 16.04
N THR A 121 -0.54 -6.35 15.01
CA THR A 121 0.20 -5.45 14.15
C THR A 121 0.41 -4.17 14.96
N ASP A 122 1.67 -3.89 15.27
CA ASP A 122 2.09 -2.61 15.86
C ASP A 122 2.65 -1.78 14.72
N ASP A 123 1.86 -0.80 14.30
CA ASP A 123 2.13 0.03 13.15
C ASP A 123 2.98 1.27 13.47
N ASP A 124 3.16 1.65 14.74
CA ASP A 124 3.85 2.90 15.15
C ASP A 124 3.41 4.13 14.31
N GLY A 125 2.11 4.21 14.01
CA GLY A 125 1.52 5.28 13.20
C GLY A 125 1.80 5.19 11.70
N LEU A 126 2.38 4.12 11.18
CA LEU A 126 2.46 3.80 9.76
C LEU A 126 1.08 3.36 9.22
N THR A 127 0.89 3.48 7.92
CA THR A 127 -0.31 2.96 7.23
C THR A 127 0.11 2.00 6.13
N PRO A 128 -0.04 0.68 6.27
CA PRO A 128 0.34 -0.29 5.24
C PRO A 128 -0.39 -0.04 3.90
N ILE A 129 0.35 -0.06 2.80
CA ILE A 129 -0.20 0.05 1.45
C ILE A 129 -0.13 -1.32 0.77
N SER A 130 -1.31 -1.88 0.53
CA SER A 130 -1.51 -3.18 -0.11
C SER A 130 -0.64 -4.29 0.47
N PRO A 131 -0.67 -4.51 1.81
CA PRO A 131 0.09 -5.58 2.44
C PRO A 131 -0.25 -6.96 1.88
N GLU A 132 -1.49 -7.15 1.42
CA GLU A 132 -1.92 -8.37 0.73
C GLU A 132 -1.18 -8.66 -0.59
N ARG A 133 -0.36 -7.71 -1.07
CA ARG A 133 0.43 -7.82 -2.30
C ARG A 133 1.92 -7.83 -2.06
N TRP A 134 2.38 -7.71 -0.82
CA TRP A 134 3.82 -7.69 -0.53
C TRP A 134 4.48 -9.05 -0.78
N VAL A 135 3.69 -10.11 -0.57
CA VAL A 135 4.10 -11.51 -0.76
C VAL A 135 3.18 -12.12 -1.80
N LEU A 136 3.77 -12.66 -2.87
CA LEU A 136 3.05 -13.34 -3.93
C LEU A 136 3.23 -14.85 -3.79
N PRO A 137 2.34 -15.68 -4.35
CA PRO A 137 2.53 -17.13 -4.35
C PRO A 137 3.87 -17.56 -4.98
N ALA A 138 4.34 -16.82 -5.99
CA ALA A 138 5.63 -17.06 -6.63
C ALA A 138 6.85 -16.74 -5.74
N ASP A 139 6.65 -16.03 -4.61
CA ASP A 139 7.69 -15.80 -3.62
C ASP A 139 7.91 -17.01 -2.70
N TYR A 140 7.00 -17.99 -2.71
CA TYR A 140 7.15 -19.20 -1.91
C TYR A 140 8.46 -19.90 -2.31
N PRO A 141 9.39 -20.12 -1.36
CA PRO A 141 10.64 -20.77 -1.69
C PRO A 141 10.36 -22.23 -2.09
N GLY A 142 11.10 -22.79 -3.06
CA GLY A 142 10.91 -24.16 -3.57
C GLY A 142 11.24 -25.29 -2.57
N THR A 143 10.75 -25.18 -1.34
CA THR A 143 10.91 -26.06 -0.19
C THR A 143 9.53 -26.47 0.32
N ARG A 144 9.47 -27.56 1.11
CA ARG A 144 8.25 -27.98 1.83
C ARG A 144 8.13 -27.34 3.21
N ALA A 145 9.08 -26.50 3.61
CA ALA A 145 9.03 -25.81 4.89
C ALA A 145 7.77 -24.94 4.98
N GLN A 146 7.13 -24.97 6.14
CA GLN A 146 6.00 -24.13 6.52
C GLN A 146 6.27 -23.55 7.90
N GLY A 147 5.58 -22.48 8.26
CA GLY A 147 5.76 -21.82 9.54
C GLY A 147 5.48 -20.33 9.42
N ALA A 148 5.69 -19.60 10.49
CA ALA A 148 5.46 -18.17 10.49
C ALA A 148 6.59 -17.42 11.20
N SER A 149 7.09 -16.40 10.52
CA SER A 149 8.10 -15.50 11.08
C SER A 149 7.42 -14.29 11.70
N GLU A 150 7.75 -13.94 12.94
CA GLU A 150 7.46 -12.62 13.50
C GLU A 150 8.63 -11.69 13.19
N PHE A 151 8.35 -10.45 12.80
CA PHE A 151 9.37 -9.52 12.33
C PHE A 151 9.09 -8.08 12.76
N ILE A 152 10.14 -7.27 12.69
CA ILE A 152 10.11 -5.81 12.79
C ILE A 152 10.74 -5.24 11.51
N LEU A 153 10.07 -4.28 10.87
CA LEU A 153 10.64 -3.45 9.82
C LEU A 153 10.97 -2.07 10.37
N ASP A 154 12.18 -1.57 10.11
CA ASP A 154 12.51 -0.15 10.28
C ASP A 154 12.11 0.59 9.01
N VAL A 155 11.18 1.53 9.09
CA VAL A 155 10.61 2.24 7.94
C VAL A 155 11.07 3.70 7.94
N ALA A 156 11.62 4.15 6.81
CA ALA A 156 12.06 5.53 6.64
C ALA A 156 10.86 6.50 6.54
N PRO A 157 11.09 7.81 6.73
CA PRO A 157 10.08 8.85 6.50
C PRO A 157 9.46 8.84 5.09
N SER A 158 10.11 8.20 4.11
CA SER A 158 9.58 7.98 2.76
C SER A 158 8.50 6.89 2.68
N GLY A 159 8.26 6.16 3.76
CA GLY A 159 7.34 5.01 3.79
C GLY A 159 7.94 3.72 3.23
N ARG A 160 9.26 3.65 3.05
CA ARG A 160 9.96 2.45 2.56
C ARG A 160 10.74 1.76 3.69
N PRO A 161 10.69 0.42 3.78
CA PRO A 161 11.55 -0.34 4.67
C PRO A 161 13.03 -0.08 4.41
N THR A 162 13.82 -0.04 5.48
CA THR A 162 15.27 0.19 5.48
C THR A 162 16.04 -0.89 6.22
N ALA A 163 15.39 -1.60 7.14
CA ALA A 163 15.89 -2.84 7.71
C ALA A 163 14.73 -3.78 8.05
N CYS A 164 15.03 -5.07 8.15
CA CYS A 164 14.12 -6.11 8.57
C CYS A 164 14.82 -7.01 9.60
N HIS A 165 14.13 -7.25 10.71
CA HIS A 165 14.63 -8.05 11.83
C HIS A 165 13.63 -9.15 12.15
N ILE A 166 14.06 -10.40 12.12
CA ILE A 166 13.24 -11.54 12.55
C ILE A 166 13.31 -11.61 14.07
N THR A 167 12.17 -11.45 14.74
CA THR A 167 12.05 -11.53 16.21
C THR A 167 11.69 -12.94 16.67
N LYS A 168 11.02 -13.70 15.80
CA LYS A 168 10.75 -15.12 16.02
C LYS A 168 10.82 -15.86 14.70
N SER A 169 11.68 -16.88 14.66
CA SER A 169 11.88 -17.71 13.49
C SER A 169 10.65 -18.55 13.16
N ALA A 170 10.41 -18.77 11.86
CA ALA A 170 9.47 -19.77 11.36
C ALA A 170 9.94 -21.23 11.60
N GLY A 171 11.11 -21.45 12.19
CA GLY A 171 11.76 -22.75 12.30
C GLY A 171 12.53 -23.15 11.03
N SER A 172 12.77 -22.19 10.13
CA SER A 172 13.47 -22.40 8.86
C SER A 172 14.16 -21.12 8.39
N ASP A 173 15.49 -21.16 8.32
CA ASP A 173 16.30 -20.02 7.84
C ASP A 173 15.93 -19.58 6.43
N ILE A 174 15.45 -20.51 5.59
CA ILE A 174 15.03 -20.20 4.22
C ILE A 174 13.77 -19.33 4.26
N LEU A 175 12.80 -19.67 5.12
CA LEU A 175 11.57 -18.90 5.28
C LEU A 175 11.87 -17.54 5.87
N ASP A 176 12.70 -17.47 6.92
CA ASP A 176 13.06 -16.22 7.58
C ASP A 176 13.79 -15.24 6.66
N ARG A 177 14.79 -15.73 5.89
CA ARG A 177 15.46 -14.92 4.87
C ARG A 177 14.48 -14.45 3.80
N LYS A 178 13.59 -15.33 3.33
CA LYS A 178 12.61 -14.97 2.31
C LYS A 178 11.62 -13.95 2.83
N THR A 179 11.15 -14.07 4.08
CA THR A 179 10.31 -13.07 4.77
C THR A 179 10.94 -11.68 4.68
N CYS A 180 12.19 -11.52 5.11
CA CYS A 180 12.83 -10.20 5.02
C CYS A 180 13.07 -9.74 3.58
N GLU A 181 13.46 -10.63 2.67
CA GLU A 181 13.69 -10.29 1.26
C GLU A 181 12.44 -9.69 0.61
N VAL A 182 11.27 -10.33 0.78
CA VAL A 182 10.01 -9.89 0.16
C VAL A 182 9.49 -8.60 0.80
N LEU A 183 9.57 -8.49 2.12
CA LEU A 183 9.10 -7.32 2.85
C LEU A 183 9.96 -6.09 2.57
N MET A 184 11.29 -6.24 2.51
CA MET A 184 12.20 -5.15 2.15
C MET A 184 11.98 -4.64 0.72
N ARG A 185 11.61 -5.55 -0.20
CA ARG A 185 11.37 -5.22 -1.61
C ARG A 185 10.02 -4.55 -1.84
N SER A 186 8.97 -5.10 -1.24
CA SER A 186 7.58 -4.78 -1.58
C SER A 186 6.88 -3.91 -0.53
N GLY A 187 7.39 -3.89 0.70
CA GLY A 187 6.82 -3.13 1.81
C GLY A 187 6.70 -1.65 1.46
N LEU A 188 5.51 -1.10 1.68
CA LEU A 188 5.19 0.29 1.35
C LEU A 188 4.15 0.84 2.31
N PHE A 189 4.38 2.04 2.82
CA PHE A 189 3.57 2.65 3.86
C PHE A 189 3.26 4.12 3.55
N LEU A 190 2.14 4.64 4.05
CA LEU A 190 2.07 6.06 4.39
C LEU A 190 2.88 6.28 5.67
N PRO A 191 3.67 7.36 5.77
CA PRO A 191 4.59 7.53 6.88
C PRO A 191 3.88 7.79 8.21
N ALA A 192 4.58 7.46 9.29
CA ALA A 192 4.29 7.96 10.62
C ALA A 192 4.66 9.45 10.69
N LEU A 193 3.95 10.20 11.54
CA LEU A 193 4.14 11.64 11.70
C LEU A 193 4.63 11.97 13.11
N ASP A 194 5.49 12.98 13.23
CA ASP A 194 5.86 13.57 14.52
C ASP A 194 4.80 14.55 15.05
N ALA A 195 5.06 15.13 16.23
CA ALA A 195 4.16 16.09 16.86
C ALA A 195 3.96 17.37 16.04
N GLN A 196 4.84 17.64 15.07
CA GLN A 196 4.76 18.77 14.14
C GLN A 196 4.10 18.37 12.81
N GLY A 197 3.61 17.13 12.68
CA GLY A 197 2.98 16.60 11.47
C GLY A 197 3.98 16.28 10.35
N LYS A 198 5.27 16.18 10.65
CA LYS A 198 6.31 15.82 9.67
C LYS A 198 6.56 14.31 9.67
N PRO A 199 6.87 13.72 8.51
CA PRO A 199 7.25 12.31 8.42
C PRO A 199 8.47 12.00 9.29
N ARG A 200 8.41 10.88 10.01
CA ARG A 200 9.49 10.38 10.87
C ARG A 200 9.77 8.91 10.60
N PRO A 201 10.96 8.40 10.95
CA PRO A 201 11.21 6.97 11.00
C PRO A 201 10.28 6.33 12.04
N ALA A 202 9.82 5.11 11.76
CA ALA A 202 8.93 4.34 12.62
C ALA A 202 9.13 2.83 12.38
N GLN A 203 8.60 2.01 13.29
CA GLN A 203 8.69 0.55 13.18
C GLN A 203 7.35 -0.10 12.84
N PHE A 204 7.37 -1.13 12.00
CA PHE A 204 6.20 -1.95 11.71
C PHE A 204 6.45 -3.38 12.17
N ARG A 205 5.59 -3.89 13.05
CA ARG A 205 5.70 -5.24 13.62
C ARG A 205 4.52 -6.07 13.16
N SER A 206 4.79 -7.25 12.63
CA SER A 206 3.73 -8.16 12.20
C SER A 206 4.27 -9.59 12.06
N ARG A 207 3.42 -10.48 11.56
CA ARG A 207 3.70 -11.89 11.35
C ARG A 207 3.45 -12.26 9.89
N LEU A 208 4.38 -12.99 9.29
CA LEU A 208 4.21 -13.56 7.95
C LEU A 208 4.14 -15.08 8.04
N SER A 209 3.04 -15.66 7.55
CA SER A 209 2.83 -17.11 7.52
C SER A 209 3.10 -17.68 6.13
N TRP A 210 3.91 -18.73 6.08
CA TRP A 210 4.18 -19.55 4.91
C TRP A 210 3.44 -20.89 5.08
N ALA A 211 2.43 -21.13 4.26
CA ALA A 211 1.69 -22.38 4.20
C ALA A 211 1.53 -22.84 2.75
N ILE A 212 1.47 -24.15 2.57
CA ILE A 212 1.14 -24.78 1.28
C ILE A 212 -0.34 -25.14 1.36
N GLU A 213 -1.12 -24.69 0.38
CA GLU A 213 -2.52 -25.10 0.20
C GLU A 213 -2.64 -26.51 -0.38
#